data_AF-A0A2T0WG23-F1
#
_entry.id   AF-A0A2T0WG23-F1
#
_cell.length_a   1.000
_cell.length_b   1.000
_cell.length_c   1.000
_cell.angle_alpha   90.00
_cell.angle_beta   90.00
_cell.angle_gamma   90.00
#
_symmetry.space_group_name_H-M   'P 1'
#
loop_
_entity.id
_entity.type
_entity.pdbx_description
1 polymer ?
#
loop_
_entity_poly.entity_id
_entity_poly.type
_entity_poly.pdbx_seq_one_letter_code
_entity_poly.pdbx_strand_id
1 'polypeptide(L)'
;MTLTTFKQLYQEYQESGLNIKDFCANQCLAPSTFYYWRNKLEETSQHRPENFVPLIFDSSQPATDNRTSQSLVKGSCTIENNVPIELMFPNGTKMILRDNIDMRLLKEVVHLFD
;
A
#
# COMPACT_ATOMS: atom_id res chain seq x y z
N MET A 1 6.24 1.61 24.20
CA MET A 1 5.02 1.03 23.62
C MET A 1 5.20 0.95 22.11
N THR A 2 4.78 -0.14 21.46
CA THR A 2 4.78 -0.31 20.00
C THR A 2 3.35 -0.24 19.47
N LEU A 3 3.16 -0.03 18.16
CA LEU A 3 1.83 0.04 17.55
C LEU A 3 0.99 -1.21 17.82
N THR A 4 1.60 -2.40 17.77
CA THR A 4 0.93 -3.68 18.06
C THR A 4 0.47 -3.79 19.51
N THR A 5 1.33 -3.43 20.47
CA THR A 5 0.96 -3.41 21.90
C THR A 5 -0.13 -2.39 22.19
N PHE A 6 -0.12 -1.23 21.52
CA PHE A 6 -1.18 -0.25 21.68
C PHE A 6 -2.52 -0.71 21.09
N LYS A 7 -2.52 -1.44 19.96
CA LYS A 7 -3.77 -2.01 19.40
C LYS A 7 -4.46 -2.95 20.39
N GLN A 8 -3.71 -3.83 21.05
CA GLN A 8 -4.24 -4.72 22.09
C GLN A 8 -4.80 -3.93 23.26
N LEU A 9 -4.03 -2.96 23.78
CA LEU A 9 -4.46 -2.09 24.87
C LEU A 9 -5.70 -1.24 24.50
N TYR A 10 -5.82 -0.81 23.24
CA TYR A 10 -6.98 -0.09 22.75
C TYR A 10 -8.23 -0.97 22.65
N GLN A 11 -8.07 -2.25 22.28
CA GLN A 11 -9.16 -3.22 22.31
C GLN A 11 -9.64 -3.47 23.75
N GLU A 12 -8.71 -3.67 24.70
CA GLU A 12 -9.04 -3.78 26.13
C GLU A 12 -9.80 -2.55 26.64
N TYR A 13 -9.39 -1.35 26.21
CA TYR A 13 -10.12 -0.11 26.50
C TYR A 13 -11.56 -0.16 25.96
N GLN A 14 -11.74 -0.56 24.70
CA GLN A 14 -13.07 -0.66 24.08
C GLN A 14 -13.98 -1.67 24.78
N GLU A 15 -13.42 -2.78 25.25
CA GLU A 15 -14.15 -3.82 26.00
C GLU A 15 -14.45 -3.39 27.44
N SER A 16 -13.59 -2.56 28.05
CA SER A 16 -13.74 -2.13 29.45
C SER A 16 -14.95 -1.23 29.71
N GLY A 17 -15.40 -0.47 28.71
CA GLY A 17 -16.44 0.56 28.88
C GLY A 17 -16.06 1.71 29.83
N LEU A 18 -14.81 1.78 30.28
CA LEU A 18 -14.30 2.83 31.16
C LEU A 18 -14.07 4.13 30.37
N ASN A 19 -14.05 5.26 31.07
CA ASN A 19 -13.53 6.49 30.51
C ASN A 19 -12.01 6.36 30.30
N ILE A 20 -11.46 7.02 29.28
CA ILE A 20 -10.02 7.05 28.96
C ILE A 20 -9.18 7.40 30.19
N LYS A 21 -9.62 8.37 31.01
CA LYS A 21 -8.88 8.77 32.23
C LYS A 21 -8.78 7.63 33.24
N ASP A 22 -9.88 6.95 33.51
CA ASP A 22 -9.95 5.86 34.49
C ASP A 22 -9.22 4.61 33.97
N PHE A 23 -9.36 4.31 32.68
CA PHE A 23 -8.61 3.25 32.02
C PHE A 23 -7.10 3.50 32.07
N CYS A 24 -6.68 4.72 31.74
CA CYS A 24 -5.27 5.13 31.79
C CYS A 24 -4.72 5.02 33.23
N ALA A 25 -5.50 5.41 34.25
CA ALA A 25 -5.10 5.27 35.64
C ALA A 25 -4.90 3.80 36.04
N ASN A 26 -5.79 2.90 35.61
CA ASN A 26 -5.70 1.47 35.89
C ASN A 26 -4.49 0.81 35.21
N GLN A 27 -4.17 1.23 33.98
CA GLN A 27 -3.05 0.68 33.19
C GLN A 27 -1.72 1.38 33.46
N CYS A 28 -1.64 2.26 34.47
CA CYS A 28 -0.46 3.11 34.76
C CYS A 28 0.06 3.85 33.51
N LEU A 29 -0.86 4.31 32.67
CA LEU A 29 -0.59 4.96 31.40
C LEU A 29 -0.91 6.46 31.51
N ALA A 30 -0.03 7.32 31.01
CA ALA A 30 -0.35 8.75 30.92
C ALA A 30 -1.40 8.99 29.82
N PRO A 31 -2.46 9.79 30.06
CA PRO A 31 -3.46 10.10 29.04
C PRO A 31 -2.85 10.67 27.74
N SER A 32 -1.79 11.49 27.86
CA SER A 32 -1.06 12.02 26.70
C SER A 32 -0.46 10.91 25.83
N THR A 33 0.08 9.86 26.44
CA THR A 33 0.60 8.69 25.72
C THR A 33 -0.52 7.96 25.01
N PHE A 34 -1.69 7.79 25.65
CA PHE A 34 -2.85 7.18 25.03
C PHE A 34 -3.30 7.96 23.77
N TYR A 35 -3.47 9.28 23.89
CA TYR A 35 -3.88 10.12 22.76
C TYR A 35 -2.83 10.13 21.64
N TYR A 36 -1.54 10.17 21.98
CA TYR A 36 -0.46 10.08 21.00
C TYR A 36 -0.57 8.81 20.15
N TRP A 37 -0.74 7.66 20.80
CA TRP A 37 -0.81 6.38 20.09
C TRP A 37 -2.11 6.20 19.31
N ARG A 38 -3.22 6.76 19.81
CA ARG A 38 -4.48 6.80 19.06
C ARG A 38 -4.31 7.58 17.76
N ASN A 39 -3.69 8.76 17.81
CA ASN A 39 -3.44 9.55 16.59
C ASN A 39 -2.53 8.80 15.62
N LYS A 40 -1.48 8.15 16.13
CA LYS A 40 -0.60 7.25 15.37
C LYS A 40 -1.36 6.11 14.69
N LEU A 41 -2.37 5.53 15.33
CA LEU A 41 -3.20 4.46 14.77
C LEU A 41 -4.07 4.99 13.61
N GLU A 42 -4.65 6.18 13.77
CA GLU A 42 -5.44 6.86 12.75
C GLU A 42 -4.58 7.22 11.52
N GLU A 43 -3.37 7.76 11.73
CA GLU A 43 -2.40 8.04 10.65
C GLU A 43 -2.06 6.79 9.84
N THR A 44 -1.78 5.66 10.52
CA THR A 44 -1.48 4.40 9.82
C THR A 44 -2.67 3.83 9.05
N SER A 45 -3.90 4.19 9.44
CA SER A 45 -5.11 3.79 8.73
C SER A 45 -5.34 4.66 7.50
N GLN A 46 -5.07 5.96 7.59
CA GLN A 46 -5.21 6.92 6.48
C GLN A 46 -4.17 6.72 5.36
N HIS A 47 -2.99 6.21 5.68
CA HIS A 47 -1.94 5.94 4.69
C HIS A 47 -2.15 4.62 3.94
N ARG A 48 -3.14 3.81 4.33
CA ARG A 48 -3.60 2.69 3.51
C ARG A 48 -4.59 3.27 2.50
N PRO A 49 -4.29 3.32 1.20
CA PRO A 49 -5.28 3.74 0.22
C PRO A 49 -6.51 2.84 0.38
N GLU A 50 -7.68 3.44 0.67
CA GLU A 50 -8.89 2.69 1.02
C GLU A 50 -9.28 1.69 -0.05
N ASN A 51 -8.90 1.95 -1.31
CA ASN A 51 -9.06 1.04 -2.42
C ASN A 51 -7.86 1.18 -3.37
N PHE A 52 -7.39 0.05 -3.92
CA PHE A 52 -6.51 0.06 -5.08
C PHE A 52 -7.28 0.67 -6.25
N VAL A 53 -6.85 1.83 -6.76
CA VAL A 53 -7.46 2.44 -7.95
C VAL A 53 -6.92 1.69 -9.18
N PRO A 54 -7.74 0.89 -9.89
CA PRO A 54 -7.30 0.24 -11.10
C PRO A 54 -7.12 1.31 -12.18
N LEU A 55 -5.90 1.44 -12.72
CA LEU A 55 -5.67 2.27 -13.90
C LEU A 55 -6.26 1.54 -15.12
N ILE A 56 -7.43 1.97 -15.57
CA ILE A 56 -8.05 1.50 -16.82
C ILE A 56 -7.54 2.41 -17.93
N PHE A 57 -6.81 1.83 -18.89
CA PHE A 57 -6.37 2.54 -20.09
C PHE A 57 -7.47 2.47 -21.16
N ASP A 58 -8.29 3.52 -21.27
CA ASP A 58 -9.27 3.63 -22.34
C ASP A 58 -8.57 3.97 -23.67
N SER A 59 -8.27 2.94 -24.46
CA SER A 59 -7.74 3.06 -25.82
C SER A 59 -8.85 3.32 -26.85
N SER A 60 -9.72 4.30 -26.59
CA SER A 60 -10.78 4.64 -27.54
C SER A 60 -11.09 6.13 -27.55
N GLN A 61 -10.10 6.94 -27.89
CA GLN A 61 -10.37 8.20 -28.60
C GLN A 61 -9.54 8.26 -29.88
N PRO A 62 -10.16 8.44 -31.05
CA PRO A 62 -9.44 8.84 -32.25
C PRO A 62 -9.01 10.30 -32.06
N ALA A 63 -7.77 10.50 -31.64
CA ALA A 63 -7.16 11.81 -31.64
C ALA A 63 -7.01 12.27 -33.09
N THR A 64 -7.89 13.17 -33.52
CA THR A 64 -7.62 14.04 -34.67
C THR A 64 -6.46 14.95 -34.30
N ASP A 65 -5.39 14.78 -35.06
CA ASP A 65 -4.11 15.47 -35.02
C ASP A 65 -4.18 17.00 -34.88
N ASN A 66 -3.20 17.56 -34.17
CA ASN A 66 -2.17 18.46 -34.72
C ASN A 66 -1.54 19.36 -33.63
N ARG A 67 -0.51 18.88 -32.92
CA ARG A 67 0.72 19.68 -32.73
C ARG A 67 1.88 18.88 -32.11
N THR A 68 2.87 18.65 -32.97
CA THR A 68 4.30 18.80 -32.69
C THR A 68 4.84 18.16 -31.41
N SER A 69 5.30 16.91 -31.54
CA SER A 69 6.66 16.52 -31.18
C SER A 69 7.04 15.32 -32.06
N GLN A 70 7.89 15.59 -33.06
CA GLN A 70 8.40 14.63 -34.03
C GLN A 70 9.24 13.56 -33.32
N SER A 71 8.87 12.29 -33.50
CA SER A 71 9.55 11.27 -34.35
C SER A 71 10.77 10.65 -33.68
N LEU A 72 10.82 9.35 -33.40
CA LEU A 72 10.88 8.22 -34.34
C LEU A 72 10.66 6.94 -33.48
N VAL A 73 9.85 5.93 -33.81
CA VAL A 73 9.94 5.04 -34.98
C VAL A 73 8.55 4.43 -35.26
N LYS A 74 8.24 4.42 -36.56
CA LYS A 74 7.10 3.77 -37.20
C LYS A 74 7.46 2.33 -37.55
N GLY A 75 6.54 1.41 -37.26
CA GLY A 75 6.24 0.26 -38.13
C GLY A 75 6.94 -1.05 -37.81
N SER A 76 6.18 -2.00 -37.27
CA SER A 76 5.84 -3.26 -37.95
C SER A 76 4.85 -4.02 -37.10
N CYS A 77 3.89 -4.65 -37.76
CA CYS A 77 2.92 -5.56 -37.16
C CYS A 77 3.60 -6.73 -36.44
N THR A 78 2.84 -7.31 -35.51
CA THR A 78 3.14 -8.43 -34.59
C THR A 78 3.98 -8.02 -33.38
N ILE A 79 3.67 -8.56 -32.18
CA ILE A 79 4.54 -8.78 -30.99
C ILE A 79 3.82 -8.43 -29.66
N GLU A 80 3.56 -9.49 -28.90
CA GLU A 80 3.78 -9.65 -27.44
C GLU A 80 3.64 -8.39 -26.57
N ASN A 81 2.61 -8.39 -25.72
CA ASN A 81 2.45 -7.44 -24.62
C ASN A 81 3.49 -7.70 -23.51
N ASN A 82 4.78 -7.57 -23.82
CA ASN A 82 5.90 -7.85 -22.90
C ASN A 82 6.24 -6.60 -22.07
N VAL A 83 5.23 -6.02 -21.40
CA VAL A 83 5.47 -4.92 -20.45
C VAL A 83 5.86 -5.55 -19.11
N PRO A 84 7.13 -5.40 -18.66
CA PRO A 84 7.59 -6.07 -17.45
C PRO A 84 6.94 -5.46 -16.20
N ILE A 85 6.61 -6.29 -15.21
CA ILE A 85 6.06 -5.84 -13.93
C ILE A 85 7.22 -5.47 -12.99
N GLU A 86 7.26 -4.26 -12.45
CA GLU A 86 8.28 -3.81 -11.49
C GLU A 86 7.72 -3.78 -10.05
N LEU A 87 8.42 -4.42 -9.11
CA LEU A 87 8.15 -4.37 -7.68
C LEU A 87 9.24 -3.58 -6.95
N MET A 88 8.85 -2.66 -6.09
CA MET A 88 9.76 -1.86 -5.27
C MET A 88 9.60 -2.22 -3.79
N PHE A 89 10.69 -2.68 -3.16
CA PHE A 89 10.70 -3.05 -1.75
C PHE A 89 11.01 -1.84 -0.84
N PRO A 90 10.60 -1.85 0.44
CA PRO A 90 10.84 -0.74 1.37
C PRO A 90 12.31 -0.39 1.59
N ASN A 91 13.23 -1.34 1.35
CA ASN A 91 14.67 -1.12 1.42
C ASN A 91 15.26 -0.49 0.13
N GLY A 92 14.41 -0.13 -0.84
CA GLY A 92 14.80 0.43 -2.13
C GLY A 92 15.21 -0.59 -3.19
N THR A 93 15.17 -1.89 -2.89
CA THR A 93 15.43 -2.94 -3.88
C THR A 93 14.32 -2.96 -4.93
N LYS A 94 14.70 -3.14 -6.19
CA LYS A 94 13.77 -3.25 -7.32
C LYS A 94 13.84 -4.65 -7.91
N MET A 95 12.69 -5.29 -8.10
CA MET A 95 12.57 -6.58 -8.78
C MET A 95 11.73 -6.41 -10.03
N ILE A 96 12.25 -6.89 -11.18
CA ILE A 96 11.59 -6.77 -12.47
C ILE A 96 11.18 -8.15 -12.94
N LEU A 97 9.90 -8.30 -13.22
CA LEU A 97 9.26 -9.52 -13.65
C LEU A 97 9.03 -9.51 -15.17
N ARG A 98 9.52 -10.53 -15.88
CA ARG A 98 9.41 -10.68 -17.35
C ARG A 98 8.45 -11.83 -17.72
N ASP A 99 8.05 -11.92 -19.00
CA ASP A 99 7.00 -12.84 -19.50
C ASP A 99 7.12 -14.34 -19.11
N ASN A 100 8.26 -14.81 -18.63
CA ASN A 100 8.50 -16.22 -18.30
C ASN A 100 8.93 -16.41 -16.84
N ILE A 101 8.05 -16.08 -15.90
CA ILE A 101 8.30 -16.31 -14.47
C ILE A 101 7.58 -17.53 -13.99
N ASP A 102 8.33 -18.40 -13.33
CA ASP A 102 7.75 -19.48 -12.55
C ASP A 102 7.01 -18.90 -11.34
N MET A 103 5.68 -18.97 -11.37
CA MET A 103 4.80 -18.54 -10.29
C MET A 103 5.09 -19.26 -8.96
N ARG A 104 5.62 -20.50 -9.02
CA ARG A 104 6.04 -21.23 -7.81
C ARG A 104 7.23 -20.55 -7.17
N LEU A 105 8.25 -20.22 -7.96
CA LEU A 105 9.41 -19.49 -7.46
C LEU A 105 9.03 -18.09 -6.97
N LEU A 106 8.14 -17.39 -7.69
CA LEU A 106 7.68 -16.07 -7.28
C LEU A 106 6.99 -16.10 -5.92
N LYS A 107 6.16 -17.13 -5.65
CA LYS A 107 5.49 -17.32 -4.36
C LYS A 107 6.47 -17.57 -3.20
N GLU A 108 7.57 -18.25 -3.47
CA GLU A 108 8.62 -18.48 -2.44
C GLU A 108 9.42 -17.20 -2.14
N VAL A 109 9.56 -16.30 -3.12
CA VAL A 109 10.37 -15.07 -2.98
C VAL A 109 9.53 -13.88 -2.50
N VAL A 110 8.22 -13.89 -2.74
CA VAL A 110 7.30 -12.80 -2.40
C VAL A 110 6.33 -13.27 -1.30
N HIS A 111 6.59 -12.85 -0.07
CA HIS A 111 5.63 -12.97 1.03
C HIS A 111 4.80 -11.71 1.16
N LEU A 112 3.48 -11.85 1.03
CA LEU A 112 2.52 -10.82 1.39
C LEU A 112 2.23 -10.94 2.89
N PHE A 113 2.50 -9.89 3.65
CA PHE A 113 2.10 -9.80 5.06
C PHE A 113 0.67 -9.29 5.14
N ASP A 114 -0.18 -9.97 5.91
CA ASP A 114 -1.58 -9.60 6.20
C ASP A 114 -1.65 -8.51 7.28
#